data_AF-A0A7V7MKU7-F1
#
_entry.id   AF-A0A7V7MKU7-F1
#
_cell.length_a   1.000
_cell.length_b   1.000
_cell.length_c   1.000
_cell.angle_alpha   90.00
_cell.angle_beta   90.00
_cell.angle_gamma   90.00
#
_symmetry.space_group_name_H-M   'P 1'
#
loop_
_entity.id
_entity.type
_entity.pdbx_description
1 polymer ?
#
loop_
_entity_poly.entity_id
_entity_poly.type
_entity_poly.pdbx_seq_one_letter_code
_entity_poly.pdbx_strand_id
1 'polypeptide(L)'
;MLAVLAVVVLVAGGGGYWFFFMKDQPVEAGEDGTEVTAPEGTSPSQPEAGDGGGQSEPATPTQPAESGESGESQGGSDPEPAKPTEPAPDPEPEPVGFKPPEPGETIQYRGITDFNELDLGAVSEIERWPQCPQAEWDSLVEDLDLFLEDAGAVSNRAGLRLQDAGRPAFPILVNGMLRQDFSTKDGNRTAAGLNKLITEIGQGTNLGWKTTDTLEEGTDEFLEAGLFNKKITAMWYNSWVSKFAVDDAQWDGFASDATKKNEASRKDMNKKESPMDLPPISSGDMFDD
;
A
#
# COMPACT_ATOMS: atom_id res chain seq x y z
N MET A 1 -15.99 50.90 -16.79
CA MET A 1 -16.57 49.74 -17.51
C MET A 1 -15.43 49.01 -18.20
N LEU A 2 -15.47 47.67 -18.15
CA LEU A 2 -14.60 46.70 -18.84
C LEU A 2 -13.17 46.53 -18.31
N ALA A 3 -12.99 45.51 -17.46
CA ALA A 3 -11.93 44.51 -17.57
C ALA A 3 -12.21 43.36 -16.57
N VAL A 4 -13.06 42.41 -16.98
CA VAL A 4 -13.05 41.05 -16.45
C VAL A 4 -12.34 40.23 -17.51
N LEU A 5 -11.14 39.76 -17.23
CA LEU A 5 -10.42 38.80 -18.06
C LEU A 5 -9.87 37.71 -17.14
N ALA A 6 -10.29 36.50 -17.46
CA ALA A 6 -10.20 35.29 -16.69
C ALA A 6 -8.76 34.79 -16.53
N VAL A 7 -8.43 34.33 -15.32
CA VAL A 7 -7.36 33.35 -15.08
C VAL A 7 -8.03 32.11 -14.52
N VAL A 8 -8.42 31.23 -15.44
CA VAL A 8 -8.67 29.81 -15.18
C VAL A 8 -7.65 29.07 -16.03
N VAL A 9 -7.07 28.01 -15.46
CA VAL A 9 -6.22 26.94 -16.04
C VAL A 9 -4.87 26.87 -15.31
N LEU A 10 -4.82 26.00 -14.29
CA LEU A 10 -3.77 24.99 -14.03
C LEU A 10 -3.88 24.43 -12.60
N VAL A 11 -4.87 23.57 -12.34
CA VAL A 11 -4.87 22.70 -11.13
C VAL A 11 -5.09 21.21 -11.48
N ALA A 12 -5.41 20.87 -12.72
CA ALA A 12 -5.68 19.47 -13.10
C ALA A 12 -4.44 18.60 -13.44
N GLY A 13 -3.22 19.09 -13.20
CA GLY A 13 -1.98 18.40 -13.63
C GLY A 13 -1.20 17.65 -12.55
N GLY A 14 -1.56 17.80 -11.26
CA GLY A 14 -0.71 17.32 -10.16
C GLY A 14 -0.91 15.86 -9.75
N GLY A 15 -2.11 15.29 -9.96
CA GLY A 15 -2.44 13.94 -9.47
C GLY A 15 -1.82 12.80 -10.26
N GLY A 16 -1.74 12.93 -11.59
CA GLY A 16 -1.23 11.87 -12.46
C GLY A 16 0.30 11.77 -12.51
N TYR A 17 1.01 12.88 -12.31
CA TYR A 17 2.47 12.91 -12.46
C TYR A 17 3.19 12.07 -11.40
N TRP A 18 2.68 12.06 -10.16
CA TRP A 18 3.25 11.26 -9.07
C TRP A 18 3.06 9.75 -9.29
N PHE A 19 1.89 9.35 -9.81
CA PHE A 19 1.59 7.94 -10.11
C PHE A 19 2.41 7.42 -11.30
N PHE A 20 2.71 8.28 -12.28
CA PHE A 20 3.56 7.92 -13.43
C PHE A 20 5.04 7.81 -13.02
N PHE A 21 5.55 8.68 -12.14
CA PHE A 21 6.95 8.69 -11.74
C PHE A 21 7.36 7.54 -10.80
N MET A 22 6.43 6.96 -10.03
CA MET A 22 6.73 5.77 -9.21
C MET A 22 6.74 4.46 -10.00
N LYS A 23 6.08 4.40 -11.16
CA LYS A 23 6.01 3.18 -11.97
C LYS A 23 7.34 2.86 -12.67
N ASP A 24 8.20 3.87 -12.87
CA ASP A 24 9.45 3.78 -13.64
C ASP A 24 10.72 3.71 -12.77
N GLN A 25 10.62 3.50 -11.45
CA GLN A 25 11.81 3.12 -10.68
C GLN A 25 12.10 1.63 -10.94
N PRO A 26 13.21 1.27 -11.61
CA PRO A 26 13.63 -0.11 -11.69
C PRO A 26 13.95 -0.57 -10.27
N VAL A 27 13.15 -1.51 -9.76
CA VAL A 27 13.55 -2.33 -8.61
C VAL A 27 14.81 -3.04 -9.08
N GLU A 28 15.97 -2.66 -8.55
CA GLU A 28 17.17 -3.50 -8.69
C GLU A 28 16.82 -4.85 -8.07
N ALA A 29 16.54 -5.80 -8.96
CA ALA A 29 16.27 -7.18 -8.62
C ALA A 29 17.54 -7.75 -8.01
N GLY A 30 17.58 -7.84 -6.68
CA GLY A 30 18.44 -8.77 -6.00
C GLY A 30 18.08 -10.17 -6.48
N GLU A 31 18.96 -10.73 -7.30
CA GLU A 31 19.01 -12.15 -7.62
C GLU A 31 19.15 -12.94 -6.31
N ASP A 32 18.15 -13.75 -6.00
CA ASP A 32 18.38 -15.09 -5.47
C ASP A 32 17.11 -15.92 -5.70
N GLY A 33 17.19 -16.77 -6.72
CA GLY A 33 16.18 -17.75 -7.03
C GLY A 33 16.17 -18.87 -6.00
N THR A 34 15.00 -19.19 -5.45
CA THR A 34 14.74 -20.52 -4.94
C THR A 34 13.41 -20.99 -5.54
N GLU A 35 13.55 -21.84 -6.55
CA GLU A 35 12.48 -22.57 -7.22
C GLU A 35 11.81 -23.52 -6.21
N VAL A 36 10.63 -23.14 -5.70
CA VAL A 36 9.80 -24.02 -4.87
C VAL A 36 8.83 -24.75 -5.79
N THR A 37 9.17 -25.99 -6.12
CA THR A 37 8.28 -26.93 -6.80
C THR A 37 7.18 -27.37 -5.83
N ALA A 38 5.91 -27.25 -6.25
CA ALA A 38 4.76 -27.74 -5.50
C ALA A 38 4.71 -29.28 -5.48
N PRO A 39 4.34 -29.93 -4.36
CA PRO A 39 3.88 -31.31 -4.40
C PRO A 39 2.35 -31.37 -4.45
N GLU A 40 1.83 -31.91 -5.55
CA GLU A 40 0.49 -32.51 -5.61
C GLU A 40 0.43 -33.73 -4.67
N GLY A 41 -0.71 -33.88 -3.98
CA GLY A 41 -0.88 -34.86 -2.91
C GLY A 41 -0.93 -36.31 -3.38
N THR A 42 -0.51 -37.23 -2.51
CA THR A 42 -0.97 -38.62 -2.48
C THR A 42 -0.82 -39.18 -1.05
N SER A 43 -1.89 -39.86 -0.61
CA SER A 43 -2.05 -40.59 0.66
C SER A 43 -0.96 -41.64 0.97
N PRO A 44 -0.84 -42.09 2.24
CA PRO A 44 0.29 -42.88 2.71
C PRO A 44 0.14 -44.37 2.40
N SER A 45 1.23 -45.03 2.06
CA SER A 45 1.38 -46.49 2.16
C SER A 45 2.83 -46.86 2.45
N GLN A 46 2.96 -47.64 3.52
CA GLN A 46 4.02 -48.50 4.07
C GLN A 46 5.45 -48.57 3.49
N PRO A 47 6.43 -48.95 4.33
CA PRO A 47 7.84 -49.06 3.96
C PRO A 47 8.20 -50.47 3.45
N GLU A 48 9.10 -50.53 2.47
CA GLU A 48 9.95 -51.70 2.23
C GLU A 48 11.40 -51.27 2.02
N ALA A 49 12.28 -52.11 2.57
CA ALA A 49 13.72 -51.99 2.58
C ALA A 49 14.37 -52.66 1.34
N GLY A 50 15.59 -52.23 1.02
CA GLY A 50 16.50 -52.87 0.05
C GLY A 50 17.43 -51.80 -0.51
N ASP A 51 18.65 -51.65 0.01
CA ASP A 51 19.86 -52.41 -0.33
C ASP A 51 20.35 -52.21 -1.77
N GLY A 52 21.65 -51.91 -1.92
CA GLY A 52 22.34 -51.90 -3.21
C GLY A 52 23.16 -50.64 -3.48
N GLY A 53 24.46 -50.74 -3.22
CA GLY A 53 25.45 -49.70 -3.53
C GLY A 53 25.70 -49.48 -5.02
N GLY A 54 26.43 -48.41 -5.33
CA GLY A 54 26.82 -48.09 -6.71
C GLY A 54 27.64 -46.81 -6.79
N GLN A 55 28.95 -46.98 -6.66
CA GLN A 55 30.04 -46.05 -6.98
C GLN A 55 29.93 -45.49 -8.42
N SER A 56 30.15 -44.18 -8.63
CA SER A 56 30.95 -43.58 -9.73
C SER A 56 30.87 -42.03 -9.76
N GLU A 57 31.99 -41.38 -9.48
CA GLU A 57 32.42 -40.09 -10.08
C GLU A 57 33.02 -40.36 -11.49
N PRO A 58 33.50 -39.38 -12.28
CA PRO A 58 33.16 -37.95 -12.44
C PRO A 58 32.97 -37.57 -13.94
N ALA A 59 32.54 -36.33 -14.25
CA ALA A 59 32.88 -35.70 -15.53
C ALA A 59 32.70 -34.17 -15.50
N THR A 60 33.82 -33.44 -15.54
CA THR A 60 33.93 -32.04 -15.95
C THR A 60 33.88 -31.94 -17.48
N PRO A 61 33.26 -30.90 -18.05
CA PRO A 61 33.67 -30.37 -19.35
C PRO A 61 34.23 -28.94 -19.27
N THR A 62 35.05 -28.67 -20.27
CA THR A 62 36.06 -27.62 -20.41
C THR A 62 35.64 -26.60 -21.49
N GLN A 63 35.82 -25.30 -21.21
CA GLN A 63 36.07 -24.16 -22.15
C GLN A 63 34.98 -23.76 -23.17
N PRO A 64 35.06 -22.57 -23.87
CA PRO A 64 36.19 -21.63 -24.03
C PRO A 64 35.90 -20.12 -23.87
N ALA A 65 37.02 -19.39 -23.88
CA ALA A 65 37.21 -17.96 -23.84
C ALA A 65 36.97 -17.22 -25.17
N GLU A 66 36.90 -15.89 -25.03
CA GLU A 66 37.37 -14.82 -25.92
C GLU A 66 36.93 -14.78 -27.40
N SER A 67 36.27 -13.68 -27.75
CA SER A 67 36.54 -12.95 -28.98
C SER A 67 36.31 -11.46 -28.74
N GLY A 68 37.40 -10.71 -28.75
CA GLY A 68 37.35 -9.26 -28.93
C GLY A 68 37.33 -8.90 -30.41
N GLU A 69 36.89 -7.68 -30.73
CA GLU A 69 37.44 -6.78 -31.75
C GLU A 69 36.73 -5.42 -31.57
N SER A 70 37.44 -4.36 -31.18
CA SER A 70 37.92 -3.26 -32.05
C SER A 70 36.86 -2.81 -33.07
N GLY A 71 36.39 -1.58 -33.18
CA GLY A 71 36.86 -0.26 -32.76
C GLY A 71 36.36 0.71 -33.84
N GLU A 72 36.04 1.97 -33.53
CA GLU A 72 36.38 3.10 -34.39
C GLU A 72 36.07 4.42 -33.67
N SER A 73 37.09 5.26 -33.61
CA SER A 73 37.07 6.60 -33.04
C SER A 73 36.87 7.59 -34.20
N GLN A 74 35.79 8.37 -34.15
CA GLN A 74 35.62 9.55 -35.00
C GLN A 74 35.57 10.80 -34.12
N GLY A 75 36.63 11.60 -34.26
CA GLY A 75 36.75 12.92 -33.67
C GLY A 75 35.82 13.92 -34.35
N GLY A 76 35.07 14.64 -33.52
CA GLY A 76 34.39 15.87 -33.87
C GLY A 76 34.74 16.92 -32.82
N SER A 77 35.47 17.95 -33.23
CA SER A 77 35.73 19.14 -32.41
C SER A 77 34.48 20.02 -32.41
N ASP A 78 33.79 20.11 -31.28
CA ASP A 78 32.71 21.07 -31.01
C ASP A 78 33.04 21.82 -29.71
N PRO A 79 32.65 23.10 -29.57
CA PRO A 79 33.22 24.05 -28.63
C PRO A 79 32.77 23.79 -27.19
N GLU A 80 33.69 24.15 -26.29
CA GLU A 80 33.59 24.11 -24.83
C GLU A 80 32.23 24.62 -24.32
N PRO A 81 31.35 23.75 -23.78
CA PRO A 81 30.11 24.17 -23.17
C PRO A 81 30.43 24.87 -21.85
N ALA A 82 29.93 26.09 -21.69
CA ALA A 82 30.00 26.84 -20.45
C ALA A 82 29.55 25.95 -19.29
N LYS A 83 30.43 25.77 -18.29
CA LYS A 83 30.13 25.06 -17.04
C LYS A 83 28.78 25.56 -16.50
N PRO A 84 27.78 24.67 -16.31
CA PRO A 84 26.59 25.01 -15.56
C PRO A 84 27.03 25.51 -14.19
N THR A 85 26.64 26.74 -13.87
CA THR A 85 26.76 27.24 -12.50
C THR A 85 25.86 26.35 -11.66
N GLU A 86 26.48 25.55 -10.80
CA GLU A 86 25.80 24.68 -9.85
C GLU A 86 24.78 25.53 -9.08
N PRO A 87 23.47 25.22 -9.15
CA PRO A 87 22.48 25.95 -8.37
C PRO A 87 22.89 25.84 -6.91
N ALA A 88 22.89 26.98 -6.21
CA ALA A 88 23.20 27.02 -4.79
C ALA A 88 22.38 25.93 -4.09
N PRO A 89 22.98 25.12 -3.19
CA PRO A 89 22.25 24.09 -2.47
C PRO A 89 21.05 24.76 -1.80
N ASP A 90 19.86 24.23 -2.06
CA ASP A 90 18.65 24.65 -1.37
C ASP A 90 18.94 24.63 0.14
N PRO A 91 18.57 25.69 0.89
CA PRO A 91 18.83 25.74 2.32
C PRO A 91 18.30 24.48 2.96
N GLU A 92 19.18 23.76 3.66
CA GLU A 92 18.86 22.55 4.40
C GLU A 92 17.66 22.89 5.31
N PRO A 93 16.50 22.21 5.12
CA PRO A 93 15.29 22.55 5.85
C PRO A 93 15.59 22.40 7.34
N GLU A 94 15.35 23.46 8.11
CA GLU A 94 15.51 23.41 9.56
C GLU A 94 14.71 22.22 10.11
N PRO A 95 15.25 21.45 11.07
CA PRO A 95 14.56 20.30 11.63
C PRO A 95 13.25 20.76 12.27
N VAL A 96 12.16 20.60 11.53
CA VAL A 96 10.83 20.95 12.00
C VAL A 96 10.41 19.82 12.93
N GLY A 97 10.54 20.05 14.24
CA GLY A 97 10.03 19.12 15.24
C GLY A 97 8.59 18.74 14.92
N PHE A 98 8.28 17.45 15.03
CA PHE A 98 6.97 16.91 14.70
C PHE A 98 5.87 17.61 15.48
N LYS A 99 4.81 17.97 14.75
CA LYS A 99 3.56 18.49 15.32
C LYS A 99 2.44 17.57 14.87
N PRO A 100 1.68 16.98 15.80
CA PRO A 100 0.49 16.23 15.45
C PRO A 100 -0.44 17.11 14.61
N PRO A 101 -0.95 16.61 13.47
CA PRO A 101 -1.88 17.37 12.64
C PRO A 101 -3.23 17.53 13.37
N GLU A 102 -3.97 18.59 13.05
CA GLU A 102 -5.38 18.65 13.44
C GLU A 102 -6.20 17.57 12.70
N PRO A 103 -7.38 17.16 13.21
CA PRO A 103 -8.22 16.19 12.53
C PRO A 103 -8.51 16.59 11.07
N GLY A 104 -8.14 15.71 10.13
CA GLY A 104 -8.32 15.96 8.70
C GLY A 104 -7.21 16.78 8.03
N GLU A 105 -6.12 17.11 8.73
CA GLU A 105 -4.92 17.71 8.12
C GLU A 105 -3.87 16.64 7.76
N THR A 106 -2.92 16.98 6.87
CA THR A 106 -1.86 16.04 6.50
C THR A 106 -0.72 16.01 7.52
N ILE A 107 -0.18 14.82 7.76
CA ILE A 107 1.02 14.60 8.58
C ILE A 107 2.25 15.13 7.84
N GLN A 108 2.98 16.05 8.48
CA GLN A 108 4.29 16.49 7.99
C GLN A 108 5.37 15.53 8.48
N TYR A 109 5.96 14.77 7.55
CA TYR A 109 6.99 13.77 7.85
C TYR A 109 8.31 14.00 7.09
N ARG A 110 8.34 14.97 6.18
CA ARG A 110 9.55 15.32 5.40
C ARG A 110 10.55 16.03 6.31
N GLY A 111 11.82 15.67 6.20
CA GLY A 111 12.90 16.24 7.02
C GLY A 111 13.06 15.59 8.40
N ILE A 112 12.11 14.75 8.85
CA ILE A 112 12.27 14.01 10.11
C ILE A 112 13.30 12.89 9.91
N THR A 113 14.38 12.92 10.69
CA THR A 113 15.46 11.92 10.64
C THR A 113 15.54 11.06 11.88
N ASP A 114 15.01 11.52 13.01
CA ASP A 114 14.95 10.74 14.25
C ASP A 114 13.69 9.87 14.28
N PHE A 115 13.86 8.60 14.66
CA PHE A 115 12.77 7.64 14.86
C PHE A 115 11.73 8.12 15.89
N ASN A 116 12.19 8.79 16.96
CA ASN A 116 11.35 9.21 18.07
C ASN A 116 10.62 10.54 17.81
N GLU A 117 11.05 11.30 16.80
CA GLU A 117 10.39 12.56 16.45
C GLU A 117 9.03 12.31 15.80
N LEU A 118 8.89 11.32 14.92
CA LEU A 118 7.61 11.01 14.28
C LEU A 118 6.73 10.15 15.20
N ASP A 119 5.87 10.80 15.98
CA ASP A 119 4.90 10.14 16.86
C ASP A 119 3.54 9.97 16.18
N LEU A 120 3.32 8.79 15.57
CA LEU A 120 2.07 8.45 14.91
C LEU A 120 0.91 8.20 15.89
N GLY A 121 1.20 7.84 17.15
CA GLY A 121 0.17 7.60 18.16
C GLY A 121 -0.50 8.89 18.64
N ALA A 122 0.15 10.04 18.44
CA ALA A 122 -0.42 11.36 18.70
C ALA A 122 -1.30 11.88 17.56
N VAL A 123 -1.32 11.23 16.40
CA VAL A 123 -2.12 11.64 15.25
C VAL A 123 -3.59 11.29 15.47
N SER A 124 -4.48 12.22 15.15
CA SER A 124 -5.92 11.97 15.20
C SER A 124 -6.34 10.92 14.16
N GLU A 125 -7.12 9.95 14.61
CA GLU A 125 -7.65 8.90 13.75
C GLU A 125 -8.50 9.48 12.62
N ILE A 126 -8.46 8.80 11.48
CA ILE A 126 -9.27 9.14 10.32
C ILE A 126 -10.73 8.77 10.62
N GLU A 127 -11.63 9.71 10.39
CA GLU A 127 -13.07 9.49 10.53
C GLU A 127 -13.63 8.57 9.43
N ARG A 128 -14.82 8.01 9.72
CA ARG A 128 -15.59 7.21 8.77
C ARG A 128 -15.77 7.95 7.44
N TRP A 129 -15.53 7.24 6.34
CA TRP A 129 -15.83 7.77 5.01
C TRP A 129 -17.34 8.11 4.90
N PRO A 130 -17.76 9.32 4.50
CA PRO A 130 -19.17 9.72 4.56
C PRO A 130 -20.14 8.82 3.79
N GLN A 131 -19.66 8.11 2.76
CA GLN A 131 -20.47 7.20 1.96
C GLN A 131 -20.58 5.77 2.55
N CYS A 132 -19.78 5.43 3.57
CA CYS A 132 -19.87 4.15 4.27
C CYS A 132 -20.94 4.24 5.36
N PRO A 133 -22.01 3.42 5.36
CA PRO A 133 -22.98 3.36 6.44
C PRO A 133 -22.34 3.01 7.79
N GLN A 134 -22.88 3.52 8.90
CA GLN A 134 -22.30 3.29 10.23
C GLN A 134 -22.22 1.79 10.59
N ALA A 135 -23.25 1.02 10.28
CA ALA A 135 -23.26 -0.42 10.55
C ALA A 135 -22.18 -1.19 9.74
N GLU A 136 -21.89 -0.74 8.51
CA GLU A 136 -20.79 -1.31 7.73
C GLU A 136 -19.44 -0.92 8.34
N TRP A 137 -19.29 0.34 8.74
CA TRP A 137 -18.08 0.83 9.41
C TRP A 137 -17.77 0.03 10.68
N ASP A 138 -18.76 -0.14 11.55
CA ASP A 138 -18.60 -0.88 12.81
C ASP A 138 -18.21 -2.34 12.53
N SER A 139 -18.84 -2.98 11.55
CA SER A 139 -18.46 -4.34 11.12
C SER A 139 -17.03 -4.43 10.58
N LEU A 140 -16.53 -3.39 9.89
CA LEU A 140 -15.15 -3.37 9.40
C LEU A 140 -14.14 -3.08 10.52
N VAL A 141 -14.54 -2.33 11.56
CA VAL A 141 -13.71 -2.16 12.76
C VAL A 141 -13.57 -3.50 13.50
N GLU A 142 -14.66 -4.26 13.65
CA GLU A 142 -14.61 -5.61 14.20
C GLU A 142 -13.72 -6.55 13.38
N ASP A 143 -13.78 -6.47 12.04
CA ASP A 143 -12.91 -7.24 11.16
C ASP A 143 -11.44 -6.83 11.31
N LEU A 144 -11.13 -5.56 11.53
CA LEU A 144 -9.78 -5.11 11.86
C LEU A 144 -9.31 -5.74 13.18
N ASP A 145 -10.13 -5.69 14.23
CA ASP A 145 -9.77 -6.26 15.53
C ASP A 145 -9.48 -7.77 15.41
N LEU A 146 -10.34 -8.52 14.71
CA LEU A 146 -10.12 -9.94 14.42
C LEU A 146 -8.85 -10.20 13.59
N PHE A 147 -8.51 -9.30 12.66
CA PHE A 147 -7.28 -9.40 11.89
C PHE A 147 -6.06 -9.24 12.80
N LEU A 148 -6.09 -8.23 13.67
CA LEU A 148 -5.01 -7.90 14.60
C LEU A 148 -4.80 -8.94 15.71
N GLU A 149 -5.83 -9.73 16.05
CA GLU A 149 -5.69 -10.86 16.98
C GLU A 149 -4.78 -12.00 16.44
N ASP A 150 -4.50 -12.02 15.14
CA ASP A 150 -3.70 -13.06 14.45
C ASP A 150 -4.14 -14.50 14.80
N ALA A 151 -5.45 -14.72 14.94
CA ALA A 151 -6.04 -16.01 15.31
C ALA A 151 -6.10 -17.02 14.12
N GLY A 152 -5.15 -16.95 13.20
CA GLY A 152 -5.02 -17.83 12.03
C GLY A 152 -6.15 -17.69 11.02
N ALA A 153 -6.94 -18.75 10.80
CA ALA A 153 -7.94 -18.78 9.73
C ALA A 153 -9.04 -17.71 9.87
N VAL A 154 -9.39 -17.32 11.10
CA VAL A 154 -10.40 -16.27 11.36
C VAL A 154 -9.83 -14.90 10.98
N SER A 155 -8.62 -14.58 11.44
CA SER A 155 -7.90 -13.36 11.07
C SER A 155 -7.74 -13.23 9.55
N ASN A 156 -7.29 -14.29 8.87
CA ASN A 156 -7.15 -14.29 7.41
C ASN A 156 -8.47 -13.97 6.68
N ARG A 157 -9.60 -14.52 7.16
CA ARG A 157 -10.91 -14.22 6.56
C ARG A 157 -11.35 -12.79 6.85
N ALA A 158 -11.01 -12.22 7.99
CA ALA A 158 -11.28 -10.82 8.31
C ALA A 158 -10.45 -9.90 7.41
N GLY A 159 -9.17 -10.20 7.21
CA GLY A 159 -8.31 -9.50 6.24
C GLY A 159 -8.89 -9.50 4.82
N LEU A 160 -9.41 -10.64 4.34
CA LEU A 160 -10.07 -10.72 3.03
C LEU A 160 -11.35 -9.87 2.97
N ARG A 161 -12.16 -9.83 4.04
CA ARG A 161 -13.35 -8.96 4.09
C ARG A 161 -12.98 -7.47 4.06
N LEU A 162 -11.91 -7.07 4.76
CA LEU A 162 -11.37 -5.72 4.71
C LEU A 162 -10.90 -5.37 3.29
N GLN A 163 -10.16 -6.27 2.64
CA GLN A 163 -9.72 -6.10 1.26
C GLN A 163 -10.91 -5.96 0.28
N ASP A 164 -11.89 -6.86 0.40
CA ASP A 164 -13.08 -6.89 -0.45
C ASP A 164 -13.94 -5.63 -0.25
N ALA A 165 -13.93 -5.06 0.95
CA ALA A 165 -14.66 -3.85 1.24
C ALA A 165 -14.12 -2.65 0.45
N GLY A 166 -12.81 -2.57 0.23
CA GLY A 166 -12.18 -1.55 -0.59
C GLY A 166 -12.11 -0.19 0.11
N ARG A 167 -12.68 0.85 -0.52
CA ARG A 167 -12.58 2.23 -0.03
C ARG A 167 -13.03 2.44 1.42
N PRO A 168 -14.14 1.85 1.89
CA PRO A 168 -14.57 1.98 3.28
C PRO A 168 -13.56 1.44 4.30
N ALA A 169 -12.80 0.39 3.97
CA ALA A 169 -11.83 -0.23 4.87
C ALA A 169 -10.49 0.51 4.91
N PHE A 170 -10.15 1.27 3.86
CA PHE A 170 -8.88 2.00 3.78
C PHE A 170 -8.56 2.85 5.04
N PRO A 171 -9.42 3.76 5.51
CA PRO A 171 -9.14 4.56 6.70
C PRO A 171 -9.02 3.72 7.98
N ILE A 172 -9.74 2.59 8.07
CA ILE A 172 -9.67 1.66 9.21
C ILE A 172 -8.30 1.00 9.26
N LEU A 173 -7.81 0.51 8.12
CA LEU A 173 -6.47 -0.09 8.01
C LEU A 173 -5.37 0.92 8.39
N VAL A 174 -5.47 2.16 7.91
CA VAL A 174 -4.51 3.22 8.26
C VAL A 174 -4.57 3.56 9.75
N ASN A 175 -5.76 3.65 10.35
CA ASN A 175 -5.89 3.86 11.80
C ASN A 175 -5.26 2.70 12.58
N GLY A 176 -5.44 1.46 12.11
CA GLY A 176 -4.73 0.29 12.64
C GLY A 176 -3.21 0.47 12.62
N MET A 177 -2.65 1.00 11.52
CA MET A 177 -1.22 1.26 11.39
C MET A 177 -0.73 2.38 12.31
N LEU A 178 -1.49 3.46 12.47
CA LEU A 178 -1.14 4.59 13.35
C LEU A 178 -0.94 4.15 14.81
N ARG A 179 -1.69 3.13 15.25
CA ARG A 179 -1.64 2.60 16.61
C ARG A 179 -0.47 1.65 16.88
N GLN A 180 0.28 1.25 15.85
CA GLN A 180 1.35 0.25 16.01
C GLN A 180 2.63 0.85 16.60
N ASP A 181 3.30 0.05 17.42
CA ASP A 181 4.62 0.40 17.96
C ASP A 181 5.74 -0.07 17.01
N PHE A 182 6.19 0.84 16.16
CA PHE A 182 7.28 0.61 15.21
C PHE A 182 8.67 0.43 15.86
N SER A 183 8.78 0.51 17.19
CA SER A 183 10.03 0.20 17.91
C SER A 183 10.18 -1.30 18.20
N THR A 184 9.14 -2.08 17.93
CA THR A 184 9.10 -3.54 18.15
C THR A 184 8.96 -4.29 16.83
N LYS A 185 9.46 -5.54 16.74
CA LYS A 185 9.25 -6.41 15.58
C LYS A 185 7.79 -6.71 15.37
N ASP A 186 7.07 -6.95 16.47
CA ASP A 186 5.65 -7.29 16.43
C ASP A 186 4.83 -6.15 15.82
N GLY A 187 5.02 -4.92 16.30
CA GLY A 187 4.35 -3.75 15.73
C GLY A 187 4.70 -3.50 14.26
N ASN A 188 5.98 -3.68 13.87
CA ASN A 188 6.37 -3.59 12.44
C ASN A 188 5.73 -4.69 11.59
N ARG A 189 5.67 -5.93 12.08
CA ARG A 189 5.06 -7.06 11.37
C ARG A 189 3.56 -6.86 11.18
N THR A 190 2.87 -6.45 12.24
CA THR A 190 1.44 -6.13 12.20
C THR A 190 1.17 -5.00 11.21
N ALA A 191 1.95 -3.91 11.28
CA ALA A 191 1.85 -2.81 10.33
C ALA A 191 2.17 -3.24 8.89
N ALA A 192 3.09 -4.19 8.68
CA ALA A 192 3.38 -4.76 7.37
C ALA A 192 2.19 -5.54 6.80
N GLY A 193 1.49 -6.31 7.64
CA GLY A 193 0.25 -6.99 7.27
C GLY A 193 -0.86 -6.03 6.86
N LEU A 194 -1.06 -4.96 7.61
CA LEU A 194 -2.02 -3.90 7.27
C LEU A 194 -1.64 -3.17 5.98
N ASN A 195 -0.35 -2.84 5.80
CA ASN A 195 0.16 -2.25 4.57
C ASN A 195 -0.09 -3.17 3.38
N LYS A 196 0.12 -4.49 3.53
CA LYS A 196 -0.19 -5.47 2.49
C LYS A 196 -1.67 -5.40 2.08
N LEU A 197 -2.61 -5.37 3.03
CA LEU A 197 -4.03 -5.23 2.71
C LEU A 197 -4.33 -3.93 1.94
N ILE A 198 -3.71 -2.81 2.32
CA ILE A 198 -3.82 -1.54 1.55
C ILE A 198 -3.29 -1.70 0.13
N THR A 199 -2.13 -2.35 -0.06
CA THR A 199 -1.57 -2.58 -1.39
C THR A 199 -2.44 -3.48 -2.25
N GLU A 200 -3.13 -4.46 -1.64
CA GLU A 200 -4.04 -5.40 -2.32
C GLU A 200 -5.41 -4.78 -2.64
N ILE A 201 -5.86 -3.78 -1.87
CA ILE A 201 -6.99 -2.90 -2.23
C ILE A 201 -6.60 -2.06 -3.46
N GLY A 202 -5.38 -1.53 -3.47
CA GLY A 202 -4.80 -0.83 -4.60
C GLY A 202 -4.35 -1.77 -5.73
N GLN A 203 -3.72 -1.21 -6.76
CA GLN A 203 -3.12 -1.97 -7.86
C GLN A 203 -1.76 -2.61 -7.50
N GLY A 204 -1.58 -3.04 -6.25
CA GLY A 204 -0.30 -3.59 -5.76
C GLY A 204 0.80 -2.55 -5.55
N THR A 205 0.45 -1.26 -5.44
CA THR A 205 1.43 -0.19 -5.25
C THR A 205 2.08 -0.29 -3.87
N ASN A 206 3.26 -0.88 -3.82
CA ASN A 206 4.09 -0.90 -2.61
C ASN A 206 4.94 0.37 -2.55
N LEU A 207 4.87 1.10 -1.43
CA LEU A 207 5.65 2.32 -1.18
C LEU A 207 7.07 2.04 -0.64
N GLY A 208 7.59 0.85 -0.93
CA GLY A 208 8.94 0.42 -0.53
C GLY A 208 9.05 -0.03 0.91
N TRP A 209 7.99 -0.64 1.48
CA TRP A 209 7.97 -1.10 2.87
C TRP A 209 9.25 -1.88 3.24
N LYS A 210 9.93 -1.48 4.32
CA LYS A 210 11.17 -2.12 4.76
C LYS A 210 10.86 -3.25 5.74
N THR A 211 11.33 -4.46 5.43
CA THR A 211 11.21 -5.61 6.34
C THR A 211 12.19 -5.47 7.50
N THR A 212 11.73 -5.75 8.72
CA THR A 212 12.54 -5.69 9.95
C THR A 212 12.78 -7.05 10.61
N ASP A 213 12.20 -8.14 10.07
CA ASP A 213 12.24 -9.47 10.70
C ASP A 213 13.67 -9.99 10.97
N THR A 214 14.61 -9.68 10.06
CA THR A 214 16.01 -10.10 10.12
C THR A 214 16.92 -9.17 10.91
N LEU A 215 16.44 -7.97 11.27
CA LEU A 215 17.18 -6.97 12.03
C LEU A 215 17.02 -7.22 13.53
N GLU A 216 17.99 -6.83 14.35
CA GLU A 216 17.88 -6.93 15.82
C GLU A 216 17.12 -5.71 16.37
N GLU A 217 16.22 -5.92 17.34
CA GLU A 217 15.41 -4.83 17.89
C GLU A 217 16.30 -3.78 18.58
N GLY A 218 16.04 -2.51 18.29
CA GLY A 218 16.76 -1.38 18.89
C GLY A 218 18.12 -1.07 18.27
N THR A 219 18.56 -1.77 17.21
CA THR A 219 19.74 -1.32 16.44
C THR A 219 19.39 -0.13 15.56
N ASP A 220 20.41 0.62 15.14
CA ASP A 220 20.23 1.79 14.27
C ASP A 220 19.55 1.40 12.95
N GLU A 221 19.89 0.25 12.36
CA GLU A 221 19.26 -0.24 11.12
C GLU A 221 17.78 -0.57 11.34
N PHE A 222 17.45 -1.16 12.49
CA PHE A 222 16.06 -1.46 12.85
C PHE A 222 15.24 -0.17 13.02
N LEU A 223 15.79 0.80 13.73
CA LEU A 223 15.13 2.10 13.96
C LEU A 223 15.01 2.91 12.66
N GLU A 224 16.00 2.87 11.78
CA GLU A 224 15.93 3.51 10.46
C GLU A 224 14.82 2.86 9.60
N ALA A 225 14.73 1.54 9.58
CA ALA A 225 13.67 0.82 8.90
C ALA A 225 12.29 1.13 9.50
N GLY A 226 12.19 1.15 10.83
CA GLY A 226 10.97 1.54 11.54
C GLY A 226 10.53 2.97 11.23
N LEU A 227 11.46 3.93 11.17
CA LEU A 227 11.16 5.32 10.79
C LEU A 227 10.68 5.40 9.34
N PHE A 228 11.29 4.65 8.43
CA PHE A 228 10.84 4.58 7.05
C PHE A 228 9.39 4.07 6.95
N ASN A 229 9.06 3.00 7.69
CA ASN A 229 7.73 2.44 7.74
C ASN A 229 6.70 3.39 8.40
N LYS A 230 7.10 4.16 9.42
CA LYS A 230 6.28 5.26 9.96
C LYS A 230 5.96 6.30 8.89
N LYS A 231 6.94 6.69 8.06
CA LYS A 231 6.73 7.64 6.95
C LYS A 231 5.78 7.08 5.89
N ILE A 232 5.84 5.79 5.56
CA ILE A 232 4.86 5.15 4.67
C ILE A 232 3.44 5.25 5.27
N THR A 233 3.30 4.98 6.57
CA THR A 233 2.01 5.11 7.26
C THR A 233 1.46 6.54 7.13
N ALA A 234 2.32 7.54 7.33
CA ALA A 234 1.97 8.94 7.13
C ALA A 234 1.60 9.25 5.66
N MET A 235 2.25 8.62 4.68
CA MET A 235 1.90 8.75 3.26
C MET A 235 0.52 8.17 2.94
N TRP A 236 0.17 7.02 3.52
CA TRP A 236 -1.16 6.44 3.34
C TRP A 236 -2.25 7.31 3.96
N TYR A 237 -2.02 7.79 5.19
CA TYR A 237 -2.88 8.76 5.85
C TYR A 237 -3.10 10.01 4.99
N ASN A 238 -2.02 10.62 4.51
CA ASN A 238 -2.09 11.81 3.68
C ASN A 238 -2.82 11.56 2.35
N SER A 239 -2.61 10.38 1.75
CA SER A 239 -3.30 10.00 0.52
C SER A 239 -4.80 9.87 0.73
N TRP A 240 -5.24 9.34 1.87
CA TRP A 240 -6.65 9.33 2.23
C TRP A 240 -7.22 10.73 2.34
N VAL A 241 -6.66 11.54 3.24
CA VAL A 241 -7.14 12.87 3.59
C VAL A 241 -7.18 13.80 2.37
N SER A 242 -6.15 13.78 1.54
CA SER A 242 -6.00 14.73 0.44
C SER A 242 -6.54 14.24 -0.92
N LYS A 243 -6.72 12.93 -1.11
CA LYS A 243 -7.07 12.35 -2.43
C LYS A 243 -8.24 11.38 -2.32
N PHE A 244 -8.04 10.25 -1.63
CA PHE A 244 -8.96 9.12 -1.74
C PHE A 244 -10.30 9.36 -1.06
N ALA A 245 -10.38 10.21 -0.04
CA ALA A 245 -11.67 10.54 0.58
C ALA A 245 -12.54 11.46 -0.29
N VAL A 246 -11.93 12.28 -1.16
CA VAL A 246 -12.57 13.44 -1.80
C VAL A 246 -12.66 13.36 -3.33
N ASP A 247 -11.78 12.60 -3.98
CA ASP A 247 -11.70 12.50 -5.44
C ASP A 247 -11.84 11.04 -5.89
N ASP A 248 -13.00 10.73 -6.49
CA ASP A 248 -13.32 9.42 -7.02
C ASP A 248 -12.37 8.99 -8.15
N ALA A 249 -11.87 9.92 -8.97
CA ALA A 249 -10.95 9.59 -10.04
C ALA A 249 -9.55 9.20 -9.50
N GLN A 250 -9.11 9.83 -8.40
CA GLN A 250 -7.88 9.43 -7.72
C GLN A 250 -8.04 8.05 -7.07
N TRP A 251 -9.21 7.78 -6.46
CA TRP A 251 -9.52 6.46 -5.94
C TRP A 251 -9.54 5.41 -7.06
N ASP A 252 -10.23 5.67 -8.17
CA ASP A 252 -10.31 4.76 -9.31
C ASP A 252 -8.94 4.52 -9.95
N GLY A 253 -8.05 5.51 -9.94
CA GLY A 253 -6.66 5.35 -10.38
C GLY A 253 -5.87 4.41 -9.48
N PHE A 254 -6.15 4.41 -8.17
CA PHE A 254 -5.47 3.60 -7.17
C PHE A 254 -6.03 2.18 -7.04
N ALA A 255 -7.37 2.04 -6.98
CA ALA A 255 -8.05 0.80 -6.66
C ALA A 255 -7.80 -0.29 -7.71
N SER A 256 -7.68 -1.54 -7.25
CA SER A 256 -7.59 -2.71 -8.12
C SER A 256 -8.89 -2.94 -8.90
N ASP A 257 -8.80 -3.67 -10.00
CA ASP A 257 -9.99 -4.07 -10.77
C ASP A 257 -10.93 -4.97 -9.95
N ALA A 258 -10.38 -5.81 -9.08
CA ALA A 258 -11.16 -6.65 -8.17
C ALA A 258 -11.95 -5.80 -7.18
N THR A 259 -11.30 -4.82 -6.56
CA THR A 259 -11.91 -3.87 -5.62
C THR A 259 -13.03 -3.08 -6.31
N LYS A 260 -12.78 -2.52 -7.50
CA LYS A 260 -13.80 -1.80 -8.29
C LYS A 260 -15.01 -2.67 -8.60
N LYS A 261 -14.78 -3.92 -8.99
CA LYS A 261 -15.85 -4.89 -9.29
C LYS A 261 -16.69 -5.21 -8.05
N ASN A 262 -16.04 -5.39 -6.90
CA ASN A 262 -16.71 -5.65 -5.63
C ASN A 262 -17.54 -4.45 -5.19
N GLU A 263 -17.00 -3.23 -5.27
CA GLU A 263 -17.71 -1.99 -4.96
C GLU A 263 -18.94 -1.79 -5.86
N ALA A 264 -18.81 -2.02 -7.17
CA ALA A 264 -19.93 -1.93 -8.11
C ALA A 264 -21.03 -2.94 -7.75
N SER A 265 -20.65 -4.19 -7.44
CA SER A 265 -21.59 -5.25 -7.05
C SER A 265 -22.34 -4.90 -5.76
N ARG A 266 -21.66 -4.30 -4.78
CA ARG A 266 -22.27 -3.85 -3.51
C ARG A 266 -23.24 -2.69 -3.73
N LYS A 267 -22.89 -1.71 -4.57
CA LYS A 267 -23.79 -0.61 -4.94
C LYS A 267 -25.08 -1.12 -5.60
N ASP A 268 -24.98 -2.12 -6.46
CA ASP A 268 -26.14 -2.75 -7.11
C ASP A 268 -27.05 -3.50 -6.13
N MET A 269 -26.49 -4.17 -5.12
CA MET A 269 -27.26 -4.85 -4.07
C MET A 269 -28.02 -3.84 -3.19
N ASN A 270 -27.35 -2.78 -2.72
CA ASN A 270 -27.98 -1.74 -1.91
C ASN A 270 -29.11 -1.01 -2.65
N LYS A 271 -28.99 -0.85 -3.98
CA LYS A 271 -30.06 -0.26 -4.80
C LYS A 271 -31.30 -1.16 -4.90
N LYS A 272 -31.14 -2.48 -4.87
CA LYS A 272 -32.25 -3.45 -4.97
C LYS A 272 -33.01 -3.67 -3.67
N GLU A 273 -32.38 -3.41 -2.53
CA GLU A 273 -33.02 -3.47 -1.20
C GLU A 273 -33.73 -2.16 -0.82
N SER A 274 -33.66 -1.12 -1.67
CA SER A 274 -34.54 0.04 -1.54
C SER A 274 -35.99 -0.44 -1.57
N PRO A 275 -36.82 0.02 -0.61
CA PRO A 275 -38.04 -0.65 -0.23
C PRO A 275 -38.91 -0.88 -1.47
N MET A 276 -39.32 -2.14 -1.68
CA MET A 276 -40.53 -2.38 -2.45
C MET A 276 -41.56 -1.39 -1.94
N ASP A 277 -42.03 -0.50 -2.81
CA ASP A 277 -43.25 0.27 -2.60
C ASP A 277 -44.29 -0.74 -2.17
N LEU A 278 -44.45 -0.89 -0.84
CA LEU A 278 -45.52 -1.68 -0.27
C LEU A 278 -46.76 -1.05 -0.90
N PRO A 279 -47.56 -1.82 -1.66
CA PRO A 279 -48.72 -1.26 -2.32
C PRO A 279 -49.50 -0.50 -1.25
N PRO A 280 -49.96 0.73 -1.54
CA PRO A 280 -50.67 1.54 -0.56
C PRO A 280 -51.72 0.64 0.05
N ILE A 281 -51.65 0.45 1.37
CA ILE A 281 -52.65 -0.32 2.10
C ILE A 281 -53.94 0.44 1.87
N SER A 282 -54.71 -0.01 0.89
CA SER A 282 -56.00 0.55 0.52
C SER A 282 -56.86 0.36 1.76
N SER A 283 -57.01 1.45 2.50
CA SER A 283 -57.95 1.63 3.61
C SER A 283 -59.37 1.71 3.04
N GLY A 284 -59.72 0.73 2.21
CA GLY A 284 -61.04 0.56 1.64
C GLY A 284 -61.84 -0.33 2.57
N ASP A 285 -62.76 0.31 3.29
CA ASP A 285 -64.07 -0.20 3.69
C ASP A 285 -64.26 -1.71 3.61
N MET A 286 -64.21 -2.39 4.76
CA MET A 286 -64.71 -3.75 4.85
C MET A 286 -65.51 -4.02 6.14
N PHE A 287 -66.19 -2.99 6.67
CA PHE A 287 -67.20 -3.15 7.73
C PHE A 287 -68.33 -2.13 7.56
N ASP A 288 -69.21 -2.39 6.60
CA ASP A 288 -70.58 -1.87 6.62
C ASP A 288 -71.49 -2.92 5.94
N ASP A 289 -71.84 -3.97 6.71
CA ASP A 289 -73.14 -4.69 6.70
C ASP A 289 -73.19 -5.75 7.81
#